data_AF-A0A9D7WUI0-F1
#
_entry.id   AF-A0A9D7WUI0-F1
#
_cell.length_a   1.000
_cell.length_b   1.000
_cell.length_c   1.000
_cell.angle_alpha   90.00
_cell.angle_beta   90.00
_cell.angle_gamma   90.00
#
_symmetry.space_group_name_H-M   'P 1'
#
loop_
_entity.id
_entity.type
_entity.pdbx_description
1 polymer ?
#
loop_
_entity_poly.entity_id
_entity_poly.type
_entity_poly.pdbx_seq_one_letter_code
_entity_poly.pdbx_strand_id
1 'polypeptide(L)'
;MSRFLSWILMIPLAAVVVVFTISNRGLVSVDLWPASYSFQVPLFAAVLAAAFAGFLCGGLISFISGGRRRARNRQLMRMLENARREEAMLREQIKKLEAAKSAQAATPLLATSHPPLLTKVDAA
;
A
#
# COMPACT_ATOMS: atom_id res chain seq x y z
N MET A 1 -1.58 -3.79 -16.49
CA MET A 1 -2.10 -2.48 -16.90
C MET A 1 -1.03 -1.38 -16.98
N SER A 2 -0.12 -1.23 -16.00
CA SER A 2 0.87 -0.11 -15.98
C SER A 2 1.94 -0.12 -17.09
N ARG A 3 2.14 -1.25 -17.78
CA ARG A 3 3.20 -1.39 -18.81
C ARG A 3 2.84 -0.72 -20.13
N PHE A 4 1.56 -0.76 -20.51
CA PHE A 4 1.07 -0.12 -21.73
C PHE A 4 1.10 1.40 -21.65
N LEU A 5 0.75 1.97 -20.49
CA LEU A 5 0.84 3.41 -20.25
C LEU A 5 2.29 3.90 -20.24
N SER A 6 3.24 3.06 -19.80
CA SER A 6 4.66 3.36 -19.92
C SER A 6 5.11 3.35 -21.38
N TRP A 7 4.63 2.39 -22.19
CA TRP A 7 5.02 2.26 -23.59
C TRP A 7 4.49 3.43 -24.43
N ILE A 8 3.24 3.82 -24.22
CA ILE A 8 2.63 4.93 -24.96
C ILE A 8 3.26 6.28 -24.65
N LEU A 9 3.94 6.41 -23.52
CA LEU A 9 4.73 7.60 -23.19
C LEU A 9 6.16 7.53 -23.78
N MET A 10 6.74 6.32 -23.85
CA MET A 10 8.11 6.12 -24.32
C MET A 10 8.26 6.28 -25.84
N ILE A 11 7.32 5.74 -26.63
CA ILE A 11 7.37 5.86 -28.10
C ILE A 11 7.39 7.32 -28.57
N PRO A 12 6.44 8.18 -28.19
CA PRO A 12 6.43 9.56 -28.69
C PRO A 12 7.64 10.34 -28.20
N LEU A 13 8.10 10.09 -26.96
CA LEU A 13 9.32 10.69 -26.44
C LEU A 13 10.54 10.30 -27.28
N ALA A 14 10.70 9.02 -27.59
CA ALA A 14 11.77 8.53 -28.45
C ALA A 14 11.68 9.12 -29.87
N ALA A 15 10.48 9.23 -30.43
CA ALA A 15 10.27 9.84 -31.74
C ALA A 15 10.72 11.32 -31.78
N VAL A 16 10.35 12.11 -30.75
CA VAL A 16 10.80 13.50 -30.61
C VAL A 16 12.32 13.59 -30.53
N VAL A 17 12.94 12.72 -29.73
CA VAL A 17 14.41 12.64 -29.60
C VAL A 17 15.09 12.34 -30.94
N VAL A 18 14.56 11.39 -31.70
CA VAL A 18 15.11 11.02 -33.02
C VAL A 18 14.96 12.15 -34.03
N VAL A 19 13.77 12.76 -34.13
CA VAL A 19 13.52 13.89 -35.04
C VAL A 19 14.41 15.09 -34.67
N PHE A 20 14.52 15.39 -33.38
CA PHE A 20 15.41 16.44 -32.88
C PHE A 20 16.87 16.16 -33.24
N THR A 21 17.33 14.91 -33.09
CA THR A 21 18.69 14.48 -33.42
C THR A 21 19.01 14.60 -34.91
N ILE A 22 18.07 14.24 -35.78
CA ILE A 22 18.25 14.31 -37.23
C ILE A 22 18.26 15.78 -37.69
N SER A 23 17.36 16.60 -37.16
CA SER A 23 17.21 18.00 -37.56
C SER A 23 18.30 18.91 -36.99
N ASN A 24 18.77 18.65 -35.76
CA ASN A 24 19.72 19.50 -35.04
C ASN A 24 21.13 18.89 -35.01
N ARG A 25 21.69 18.59 -36.18
CA ARG A 25 23.08 18.15 -36.36
C ARG A 25 24.11 19.29 -36.37
N GLY A 26 23.67 20.53 -36.17
CA GLY A 26 24.55 21.70 -36.10
C GLY A 26 25.57 21.57 -34.96
N LEU A 27 26.81 21.98 -35.23
CA LEU A 27 27.86 22.07 -34.23
C LEU A 27 27.63 23.32 -33.37
N VAL A 28 27.66 23.15 -32.06
CA VAL A 28 27.57 24.24 -31.07
C VAL A 28 28.81 24.19 -30.19
N SER A 29 29.39 25.36 -29.95
CA SER A 29 30.46 25.54 -28.97
C SER A 29 29.85 25.54 -27.58
N VAL A 30 30.29 24.59 -26.75
CA VAL A 30 29.94 24.54 -25.33
C VAL A 30 31.18 24.95 -24.53
N ASP A 31 31.07 26.07 -23.83
CA ASP A 31 32.12 26.61 -22.98
C ASP A 31 31.87 26.18 -21.53
N LEU A 32 32.80 25.42 -20.95
CA LEU A 32 32.66 24.88 -19.60
C LEU A 32 33.21 25.85 -18.54
N TRP A 33 32.49 26.93 -18.23
CA TRP A 33 32.90 27.78 -17.10
C TRP A 33 32.95 26.96 -15.78
N PRO A 34 34.05 26.93 -14.99
CA PRO A 34 35.22 27.82 -14.93
C PRO A 34 36.50 27.31 -15.62
N ALA A 35 36.46 26.19 -16.33
CA ALA A 35 37.56 25.72 -17.17
C ALA A 35 37.48 26.42 -18.54
N SER A 36 38.53 27.13 -18.97
CA SER A 36 38.59 27.81 -20.29
C SER A 36 38.70 26.83 -21.47
N TYR A 37 37.91 25.75 -21.47
CA TYR A 37 37.82 24.74 -22.50
C TYR A 37 36.50 24.88 -23.26
N SER A 38 36.64 25.03 -24.57
CA SER A 38 35.53 25.09 -25.53
C SER A 38 35.53 23.82 -26.36
N PHE A 39 34.43 23.06 -26.32
CA PHE A 39 34.27 21.88 -27.17
C PHE A 39 33.16 22.13 -28.19
N GLN A 40 33.43 21.80 -29.44
CA GLN A 40 32.39 21.77 -30.47
C GLN A 40 31.72 20.41 -30.45
N VAL A 41 30.49 20.38 -29.96
CA VAL A 41 29.66 19.18 -29.94
C VAL A 41 28.38 19.43 -30.74
N PRO A 42 27.83 18.41 -31.42
CA PRO A 42 26.52 18.55 -32.04
C PRO A 42 25.46 18.94 -31.00
N LEU A 43 24.60 19.90 -31.34
CA LEU A 43 23.57 20.41 -30.44
C LEU A 43 22.69 19.29 -29.86
N PHE A 44 22.33 18.31 -30.71
CA PHE A 44 21.57 17.15 -30.23
C PHE A 44 22.29 16.40 -29.12
N ALA A 45 23.61 16.21 -29.21
CA ALA A 45 24.37 15.42 -28.25
C ALA A 45 24.39 16.11 -26.88
N ALA A 46 24.58 17.44 -26.86
CA ALA A 46 24.55 18.22 -25.63
C ALA A 46 23.16 18.16 -24.95
N VAL A 47 22.09 18.36 -25.71
CA VAL A 47 20.72 18.33 -25.19
C VAL A 47 20.31 16.93 -24.73
N LEU A 48 20.63 15.89 -25.51
CA LEU A 48 20.36 14.50 -25.11
C LEU A 48 21.14 14.13 -23.85
N ALA A 49 22.40 14.53 -23.73
CA ALA A 49 23.20 14.26 -22.53
C ALA A 49 22.58 14.93 -21.29
N ALA A 50 22.18 16.20 -21.39
CA ALA A 50 21.51 16.92 -20.31
C ALA A 50 20.15 16.29 -19.95
N ALA A 51 19.35 15.94 -20.95
CA ALA A 51 18.07 15.27 -20.75
C ALA A 51 18.23 13.88 -20.13
N PHE A 52 19.23 13.11 -20.57
CA PHE A 52 19.55 11.80 -20.03
C PHE A 52 20.02 11.90 -18.58
N ALA A 53 20.88 12.86 -18.25
CA ALA A 53 21.27 13.13 -16.87
C ALA A 53 20.05 13.49 -16.00
N GLY A 54 19.16 14.37 -16.49
CA GLY A 54 17.90 14.70 -15.83
C GLY A 54 16.98 13.49 -15.64
N PHE A 55 16.87 12.62 -16.64
CA PHE A 55 16.10 11.38 -16.58
C PHE A 55 16.70 10.39 -15.58
N LEU A 56 18.03 10.24 -15.53
CA LEU A 56 18.70 9.39 -14.54
C LEU A 56 18.38 9.89 -13.14
N CYS A 57 18.51 11.19 -12.88
CA CYS A 57 18.16 11.79 -11.60
C CYS A 57 16.68 11.57 -11.25
N GLY A 58 15.76 11.93 -12.15
CA GLY A 58 14.32 11.77 -11.94
C GLY A 58 13.91 10.31 -11.77
N GLY A 59 14.54 9.41 -12.53
CA GLY A 59 14.42 7.97 -12.42
C GLY A 59 14.87 7.49 -11.05
N LEU A 60 16.06 7.88 -10.60
CA LEU A 60 16.61 7.51 -9.28
C LEU A 60 15.69 7.95 -8.14
N ILE A 61 15.17 9.17 -8.22
CA ILE A 61 14.18 9.73 -7.28
C ILE A 61 12.88 8.91 -7.29
N SER A 62 12.39 8.53 -8.48
CA SER A 62 11.21 7.68 -8.64
C SER A 62 11.44 6.25 -8.13
N PHE A 63 12.64 5.69 -8.32
CA PHE A 63 13.03 4.37 -7.80
C PHE A 63 13.07 4.35 -6.27
N ILE A 64 13.62 5.39 -5.64
CA ILE A 64 13.65 5.54 -4.17
C ILE A 64 12.23 5.69 -3.61
N SER A 65 11.39 6.51 -4.27
CA SER A 65 9.99 6.72 -3.88
C SER A 65 9.11 5.46 -4.09
N GLY A 66 9.30 4.76 -5.21
CA GLY A 66 8.61 3.53 -5.55
C GLY A 66 8.98 2.35 -4.65
N GLY A 67 10.23 2.28 -4.18
CA GLY A 67 10.68 1.29 -3.20
C GLY A 67 9.96 1.41 -1.86
N ARG A 68 9.81 2.65 -1.35
CA ARG A 68 9.05 2.93 -0.10
C ARG A 68 7.58 2.58 -0.23
N ARG A 69 6.95 2.85 -1.37
CA ARG A 69 5.54 2.46 -1.63
C ARG A 69 5.33 0.95 -1.56
N ARG A 70 6.26 0.13 -2.10
CA ARG A 70 6.15 -1.34 -2.02
C ARG A 70 6.35 -1.86 -0.59
N ALA A 71 7.21 -1.24 0.21
CA ALA A 71 7.38 -1.60 1.62
C ALA A 71 6.15 -1.23 2.47
N ARG A 72 5.61 -0.02 2.25
CA ARG A 72 4.42 0.46 2.97
C ARG A 72 3.18 -0.37 2.67
N ASN A 73 3.04 -0.87 1.43
CA ASN A 73 1.93 -1.74 1.07
C ASN A 73 1.95 -3.08 1.84
N ARG A 74 3.14 -3.65 2.09
CA ARG A 74 3.27 -4.88 2.90
C ARG A 74 2.97 -4.63 4.37
N GLN A 75 3.40 -3.48 4.91
CA GLN A 75 3.11 -3.12 6.29
C GLN A 75 1.62 -2.85 6.51
N LEU A 76 0.98 -2.13 5.59
CA LEU A 76 -0.46 -1.87 5.62
C LEU A 76 -1.28 -3.17 5.56
N MET A 77 -0.89 -4.13 4.72
CA MET A 77 -1.56 -5.43 4.67
C MET A 77 -1.48 -6.19 6.01
N ARG A 78 -0.32 -6.18 6.68
CA ARG A 78 -0.16 -6.82 7.99
C ARG A 78 -1.01 -6.15 9.08
N MET A 79 -1.07 -4.82 9.08
CA MET A 79 -1.90 -4.06 10.02
C MET A 79 -3.39 -4.36 9.82
N LEU A 80 -3.84 -4.45 8.57
CA LEU A 80 -5.22 -4.82 8.22
C LEU A 80 -5.57 -6.23 8.71
N GLU A 81 -4.64 -7.18 8.59
CA GLU A 81 -4.87 -8.54 9.05
C GLU A 81 -4.93 -8.64 10.58
N ASN A 82 -4.04 -7.94 11.28
CA ASN A 82 -4.08 -7.86 12.75
C ASN A 82 -5.38 -7.22 13.25
N ALA A 83 -5.79 -6.09 12.65
CA ALA A 83 -7.04 -5.42 13.00
C ALA A 83 -8.26 -6.34 12.80
N ARG A 84 -8.29 -7.13 11.71
CA ARG A 84 -9.34 -8.13 11.49
C ARG A 84 -9.35 -9.24 12.54
N ARG A 85 -8.18 -9.70 13.00
CA ARG A 85 -8.10 -10.71 14.07
C ARG A 85 -8.62 -10.18 15.39
N GLU A 86 -8.27 -8.94 15.72
CA GLU A 86 -8.76 -8.27 16.93
C GLU A 86 -10.29 -8.10 16.90
N GLU A 87 -10.86 -7.67 15.77
CA GLU A 87 -12.33 -7.61 15.60
C GLU A 87 -12.99 -8.99 15.79
N ALA A 88 -12.40 -10.04 15.22
CA ALA A 88 -12.92 -11.40 15.36
C ALA A 88 -12.89 -11.87 16.82
N MET A 89 -11.79 -11.62 17.54
CA MET A 89 -11.66 -11.97 18.95
C MET A 89 -12.63 -11.19 19.85
N LEU A 90 -12.80 -9.89 19.60
CA LEU A 90 -13.73 -9.04 20.33
C LEU A 90 -15.18 -9.49 20.11
N ARG A 91 -15.56 -9.80 18.87
CA ARG A 91 -16.89 -10.37 18.56
C ARG A 91 -17.14 -11.68 19.28
N GLU A 92 -16.15 -12.57 19.31
CA GLU A 92 -16.26 -13.86 20.00
C GLU A 92 -16.44 -13.67 21.51
N GLN A 93 -15.71 -12.72 22.12
CA GLN A 93 -15.86 -12.38 23.54
C GLN A 93 -17.24 -11.80 23.85
N ILE A 94 -17.74 -10.87 23.03
CA ILE A 94 -19.09 -10.31 23.19
C ILE A 94 -20.13 -11.43 23.14
N LYS A 95 -20.04 -12.33 22.15
CA LYS A 95 -20.96 -13.47 22.01
C LYS A 95 -20.93 -14.39 23.22
N LYS A 96 -19.75 -14.67 23.79
CA LYS A 96 -19.60 -15.49 25.01
C LYS A 96 -20.20 -14.80 26.24
N LEU A 97 -19.98 -13.49 26.39
CA LEU A 97 -20.56 -12.70 27.48
C LEU A 97 -22.08 -12.62 27.38
N GLU A 98 -22.62 -12.43 26.17
CA GLU A 98 -24.06 -12.47 25.91
C GLU A 98 -24.64 -13.85 26.23
N ALA A 99 -23.98 -14.94 25.81
CA ALA A 99 -24.40 -16.30 26.14
C ALA A 99 -24.37 -16.57 27.66
N ALA A 100 -23.32 -16.14 28.36
CA ALA A 100 -23.22 -16.27 29.82
C ALA A 100 -24.31 -15.45 30.54
N LYS A 101 -24.56 -14.22 30.09
CA LYS A 101 -25.64 -13.36 30.60
C LYS A 101 -27.03 -13.98 30.36
N SER A 102 -27.22 -14.63 29.21
CA SER A 102 -28.47 -15.31 28.84
C SER A 102 -28.70 -16.58 29.68
N ALA A 103 -27.64 -17.36 29.93
CA ALA A 103 -27.69 -18.53 30.82
C ALA A 103 -27.98 -18.12 32.28
N GLN A 104 -27.41 -17.01 32.75
CA GLN A 104 -27.64 -16.50 34.10
C GLN A 104 -29.06 -15.95 34.27
N ALA A 105 -29.65 -15.33 33.24
CA ALA A 105 -31.04 -14.92 33.22
C ALA A 105 -32.04 -16.10 33.24
N ALA A 106 -31.63 -17.29 32.76
CA ALA A 106 -32.45 -18.49 32.79
C ALA A 106 -32.42 -19.24 34.15
N THR A 107 -31.56 -18.84 35.09
CA THR A 107 -31.32 -19.58 36.35
C THR A 107 -32.12 -19.12 37.61
N PRO A 108 -33.27 -18.40 37.59
CA PRO A 108 -33.97 -18.10 38.83
C PRO A 108 -35.12 -19.06 39.22
N LEU A 109 -35.48 -20.11 38.45
CA LEU A 109 -36.73 -20.86 38.70
C LEU A 109 -36.63 -22.24 39.36
N LEU A 110 -35.45 -22.74 39.74
CA LEU A 110 -35.29 -24.09 40.33
C LEU A 110 -35.04 -24.11 41.84
N ALA A 111 -34.96 -22.96 42.52
CA ALA A 111 -34.68 -22.90 43.97
C ALA A 111 -35.93 -22.85 44.88
N THR A 112 -37.14 -22.96 44.34
CA THR A 112 -38.39 -22.97 45.13
C THR A 112 -39.25 -24.18 44.81
N SER A 113 -38.79 -25.38 45.14
CA SER A 113 -39.70 -26.50 45.36
C SER A 113 -39.53 -27.00 46.79
N HIS A 114 -40.36 -26.41 47.65
CA HIS A 114 -40.71 -26.89 48.98
C HIS A 114 -41.05 -28.38 48.90
N PRO A 115 -40.46 -29.27 49.72
CA PRO A 115 -40.85 -30.67 49.72
C PRO A 115 -42.31 -30.81 50.19
N PRO A 116 -43.14 -31.68 49.59
CA PRO A 116 -44.48 -31.94 50.09
C PRO A 116 -44.35 -32.88 51.29
N LEU A 117 -44.66 -32.39 52.49
CA LEU A 117 -44.92 -33.28 53.62
C LEU A 117 -46.28 -33.92 53.38
N LEU A 118 -46.24 -35.15 52.88
CA LEU A 118 -47.38 -36.06 52.75
C LEU A 118 -48.04 -36.28 54.11
N THR A 119 -49.29 -35.87 54.18
CA THR A 119 -50.28 -36.31 55.17
C THR A 119 -50.72 -37.75 54.87
N LYS A 120 -50.61 -38.62 55.87
CA LYS A 120 -51.46 -39.81 56.14
C LYS A 120 -51.30 -40.05 57.66
N VAL A 121 -52.29 -39.95 58.56
CA VAL A 121 -53.67 -40.47 58.57
C VAL A 121 -53.70 -41.91 58.07
N ASP A 122 -53.40 -42.87 58.97
CA ASP A 122 -54.39 -43.83 59.46
C ASP A 122 -53.76 -44.92 60.36
N ALA A 123 -54.58 -45.33 61.35
CA ALA A 123 -54.70 -46.66 61.96
C ALA A 123 -53.58 -47.19 62.87
N ALA A 124 -53.79 -47.14 64.19
CA ALA A 124 -54.28 -48.28 65.01
C ALA A 124 -54.23 -47.94 66.51
#